data_AF-A0A4S4EJM1-F1
#
_entry.id   AF-A0A4S4EJM1-F1
#
_cell.length_a   1.000
_cell.length_b   1.000
_cell.length_c   1.000
_cell.angle_alpha   90.00
_cell.angle_beta   90.00
_cell.angle_gamma   90.00
#
_symmetry.space_group_name_H-M   'P 1'
#
loop_
_entity.id
_entity.type
_entity.pdbx_description
1 polymer ?
#
loop_
_entity_poly.entity_id
_entity_poly.type
_entity_poly.pdbx_seq_one_letter_code
_entity_poly.pdbx_strand_id
1 'polypeptide(L)'
;MCMYMQALVELECRKCVEKGVNVKYETRSNRNGYKAGALRDGLQKQYVKNCEFVAIFNADFQPDEDFLWKTIPYLLENPELGLVQARWKFVNVDECLMTRLQEMSLDYHFSVKQEVGSSTCSFFGFNGTAGVWWIQEVNDAGGWKDRTTVKDMDLAVRASLKGWKFVFVGDLARVSIWKKCHVIYAFFFVRKIIAHWVTFFFYCVIMPASVLVPVHLPKPIAIYIPGSITILNALCTPRTHILELIMGMFMLHCAIYDLSSEKIISSYICCCKQGLST
;
A
#
# COMPACT_ATOMS: atom_id res chain seq x y z
N MET A 1 24.09 -7.42 -15.49
CA MET A 1 24.64 -6.04 -15.46
C MET A 1 25.59 -5.94 -16.65
N CYS A 2 25.58 -4.85 -17.42
CA CYS A 2 26.59 -4.64 -18.46
C CYS A 2 27.99 -4.47 -17.80
N MET A 3 29.06 -5.01 -18.41
CA MET A 3 30.43 -4.90 -17.88
C MET A 3 30.82 -3.44 -17.58
N TYR A 4 30.30 -2.50 -18.37
CA TYR A 4 30.50 -1.07 -18.17
C TYR A 4 29.96 -0.55 -16.83
N MET A 5 28.75 -0.95 -16.45
CA MET A 5 28.17 -0.54 -15.16
C MET A 5 28.95 -1.11 -13.98
N GLN A 6 29.47 -2.34 -14.09
CA GLN A 6 30.30 -2.94 -13.04
C GLN A 6 31.59 -2.15 -12.83
N ALA A 7 32.25 -1.76 -13.93
CA ALA A 7 33.46 -0.94 -13.86
C ALA A 7 33.21 0.44 -13.23
N LEU A 8 32.07 1.08 -13.53
CA LEU A 8 31.70 2.35 -12.91
C LEU A 8 31.47 2.22 -11.40
N VAL A 9 30.73 1.20 -10.96
CA VAL A 9 30.48 0.97 -9.53
C VAL A 9 31.80 0.67 -8.80
N GLU A 10 32.65 -0.16 -9.38
CA GLU A 10 33.96 -0.49 -8.80
C GLU A 10 34.86 0.76 -8.67
N LEU A 11 34.86 1.63 -9.68
CA LEU A 11 35.59 2.90 -9.65
C LEU A 11 35.10 3.82 -8.52
N GLU A 12 33.79 3.97 -8.35
CA GLU A 12 33.23 4.78 -7.26
C GLU A 12 33.52 4.17 -5.88
N CYS A 13 33.44 2.84 -5.75
CA CYS A 13 33.85 2.16 -4.52
C CYS A 13 35.33 2.44 -4.18
N ARG A 14 36.22 2.46 -5.18
CA ARG A 14 37.64 2.76 -4.99
C ARG A 14 37.86 4.19 -4.46
N LYS A 15 37.17 5.18 -5.05
CA LYS A 15 37.22 6.57 -4.56
C LYS A 15 36.74 6.69 -3.11
N CYS A 16 35.70 5.94 -2.72
CA CYS A 16 35.23 5.92 -1.33
C CYS A 16 36.29 5.32 -0.38
N VAL A 17 36.96 4.24 -0.80
CA VAL A 17 38.04 3.63 -0.03
C VAL A 17 39.23 4.58 0.12
N GLU A 18 39.61 5.31 -0.93
CA GLU A 18 40.66 6.35 -0.89
C GLU A 18 40.33 7.49 0.09
N LYS A 19 39.04 7.78 0.28
CA LYS A 19 38.55 8.74 1.30
C LYS A 19 38.47 8.13 2.71
N GLY A 20 38.89 6.88 2.91
CA GLY A 20 38.87 6.19 4.20
C GLY A 20 37.52 5.55 4.55
N VAL A 21 36.56 5.47 3.62
CA VAL A 21 35.27 4.82 3.87
C VAL A 21 35.42 3.31 3.74
N ASN A 22 34.93 2.55 4.73
CA ASN A 22 34.94 1.09 4.69
C ASN A 22 33.86 0.55 3.74
N VAL A 23 34.18 0.51 2.45
CA VAL A 23 33.29 -0.01 1.40
C VAL A 23 33.86 -1.30 0.81
N LYS A 24 32.98 -2.27 0.55
CA LYS A 24 33.30 -3.53 -0.15
C LYS A 24 32.43 -3.66 -1.39
N TYR A 25 33.06 -3.99 -2.52
CA TYR A 25 32.37 -4.27 -3.78
C TYR A 25 32.28 -5.78 -3.98
N GLU A 26 31.07 -6.28 -4.18
CA GLU A 26 30.79 -7.71 -4.30
C GLU A 26 30.00 -8.00 -5.57
N THR A 27 30.42 -9.03 -6.30
CA THR A 27 29.73 -9.52 -7.49
C THR A 27 29.42 -11.00 -7.36
N ARG A 28 28.51 -11.48 -8.20
CA ARG A 28 28.12 -12.89 -8.25
C ARG A 28 28.26 -13.42 -9.65
N SER A 29 28.72 -14.65 -9.78
CA SER A 29 28.87 -15.35 -11.06
C SER A 29 27.53 -15.76 -11.68
N ASN A 30 26.45 -15.77 -10.90
CA ASN A 30 25.10 -16.13 -11.34
C ASN A 30 24.07 -15.11 -10.85
N ARG A 31 22.86 -15.19 -11.43
CA ARG A 31 21.72 -14.31 -11.10
C ARG A 31 20.65 -15.00 -10.26
N ASN A 32 20.95 -16.16 -9.69
CA ASN A 32 19.96 -16.94 -8.93
C ASN A 32 19.45 -16.12 -7.75
N GLY A 33 18.13 -16.13 -7.59
CA GLY A 33 17.42 -15.37 -6.57
C GLY A 33 17.46 -13.85 -6.70
N TYR A 34 18.03 -13.29 -7.78
CA TYR A 34 18.10 -11.84 -8.03
C TYR A 34 18.52 -11.06 -6.77
N LYS A 35 17.76 -10.04 -6.33
CA LYS A 35 18.08 -9.28 -5.12
C LYS A 35 18.03 -10.13 -3.83
N ALA A 36 17.19 -11.17 -3.73
CA ALA A 36 17.17 -12.05 -2.55
C ALA A 36 18.49 -12.82 -2.42
N GLY A 37 18.96 -13.37 -3.54
CA GLY A 37 20.25 -14.06 -3.59
C GLY A 37 21.41 -13.11 -3.31
N ALA A 38 21.37 -11.87 -3.80
CA ALA A 38 22.41 -10.88 -3.53
C ALA A 38 22.53 -10.54 -2.04
N LEU A 39 21.39 -10.34 -1.36
CA LEU A 39 21.36 -10.08 0.09
C LEU A 39 21.85 -11.30 0.89
N ARG A 40 21.41 -12.51 0.50
CA ARG A 40 21.83 -13.76 1.14
C ARG A 40 23.34 -13.98 1.04
N ASP A 41 23.90 -13.86 -0.15
CA ASP A 41 25.33 -14.09 -0.39
C ASP A 41 26.18 -12.98 0.25
N GLY A 42 25.67 -11.75 0.28
CA GLY A 42 26.31 -10.62 0.97
C GLY A 42 26.42 -10.84 2.48
N LEU A 43 25.36 -11.36 3.13
CA LEU A 43 25.37 -11.63 4.57
C LEU A 43 26.25 -12.82 4.98
N GLN A 44 26.69 -13.66 4.05
CA GLN A 44 27.61 -14.77 4.32
C GLN A 44 29.08 -14.36 4.30
N LYS A 45 29.39 -13.10 3.95
CA LYS A 45 30.76 -12.61 3.83
C LYS A 45 31.43 -12.54 5.20
N GLN A 46 32.72 -12.85 5.24
CA GLN A 46 33.45 -12.98 6.50
C GLN A 46 33.46 -11.70 7.33
N TYR A 47 33.49 -10.52 6.69
CA TYR A 47 33.42 -9.23 7.38
C TYR A 47 32.07 -8.94 8.03
N VAL A 48 30.98 -9.59 7.61
CA VAL A 48 29.64 -9.44 8.20
C VAL A 48 29.54 -10.11 9.57
N LYS A 49 30.40 -11.10 9.85
CA LYS A 49 30.39 -11.82 11.14
C LYS A 49 30.63 -10.91 12.35
N ASN A 50 31.21 -9.73 12.14
CA ASN A 50 31.46 -8.73 13.17
C ASN A 50 30.37 -7.65 13.23
N CYS A 51 29.29 -7.79 12.47
CA CYS A 51 28.16 -6.86 12.44
C CYS A 51 26.98 -7.44 13.21
N GLU A 52 26.31 -6.60 13.99
CA GLU A 52 25.06 -6.96 14.70
C GLU A 52 23.82 -6.59 13.87
N PHE A 53 23.93 -5.49 13.12
CA PHE A 53 22.83 -4.91 12.34
C PHE A 53 23.14 -4.91 10.85
N VAL A 54 22.08 -4.96 10.04
CA VAL A 54 22.15 -4.72 8.59
C VAL A 54 21.14 -3.66 8.17
N ALA A 55 21.63 -2.57 7.59
CA ALA A 55 20.82 -1.57 6.93
C ALA A 55 20.74 -1.86 5.43
N ILE A 56 19.54 -1.81 4.85
CA ILE A 56 19.31 -2.15 3.44
C ILE A 56 18.79 -0.94 2.69
N PHE A 57 19.50 -0.58 1.62
CA PHE A 57 19.16 0.50 0.71
C PHE A 57 19.16 0.01 -0.74
N ASN A 58 18.20 0.47 -1.53
CA ASN A 58 18.31 0.35 -2.98
C ASN A 58 19.39 1.30 -3.51
N ALA A 59 19.91 1.04 -4.71
CA ALA A 59 21.01 1.83 -5.29
C ALA A 59 20.63 3.29 -5.63
N ASP A 60 19.34 3.58 -5.78
CA ASP A 60 18.75 4.90 -6.01
C ASP A 60 18.34 5.60 -4.70
N PHE A 61 18.53 4.94 -3.55
CA PHE A 61 18.13 5.48 -2.27
C PHE A 61 19.21 6.40 -1.68
N GLN A 62 18.82 7.59 -1.28
CA GLN A 62 19.68 8.57 -0.62
C GLN A 62 19.23 8.70 0.84
N PRO A 63 19.90 8.03 1.80
CA PRO A 63 19.57 8.16 3.21
C PRO A 63 20.05 9.51 3.76
N ASP A 64 19.31 10.05 4.73
CA ASP A 64 19.76 11.20 5.52
C ASP A 64 21.03 10.83 6.31
N GLU A 65 21.92 11.81 6.55
CA GLU A 65 23.20 11.61 7.26
C GLU A 65 23.03 11.03 8.68
N ASP A 66 21.88 11.31 9.31
CA ASP A 66 21.53 10.87 10.65
C ASP A 66 20.62 9.62 10.69
N PHE A 67 20.41 8.95 9.54
CA PHE A 67 19.52 7.79 9.42
C PHE A 67 19.83 6.70 10.46
N LEU A 68 21.10 6.31 10.60
CA LEU A 68 21.50 5.26 11.55
C LEU A 68 21.34 5.73 13.00
N TRP A 69 21.67 6.99 13.29
CA TRP A 69 21.51 7.59 14.61
C TRP A 69 20.06 7.61 15.07
N LYS A 70 19.11 7.73 14.15
CA LYS A 70 17.68 7.73 14.45
C LYS A 70 17.04 6.34 14.46
N THR A 71 17.69 5.33 13.90
CA THR A 71 17.11 3.98 13.76
C THR A 71 17.70 2.97 14.74
N ILE A 72 19.02 2.96 14.94
CA ILE A 72 19.70 2.01 15.82
C ILE A 72 19.23 2.07 17.29
N PRO A 73 18.98 3.25 17.91
CA PRO A 73 18.56 3.31 19.31
C PRO A 73 17.31 2.47 19.61
N TYR A 74 16.33 2.43 18.70
CA TYR A 74 15.13 1.59 18.87
C TYR A 74 15.47 0.11 19.03
N LEU A 75 16.42 -0.41 18.25
CA LEU A 75 16.85 -1.81 18.31
C LEU A 75 17.65 -2.13 19.57
N LEU A 76 18.43 -1.16 20.07
CA LEU A 76 19.20 -1.31 21.31
C LEU A 76 18.32 -1.24 22.56
N GLU A 77 17.30 -0.38 22.55
CA GLU A 77 16.39 -0.18 23.68
C GLU A 77 15.43 -1.36 23.87
N ASN A 78 15.10 -2.09 22.79
CA ASN A 78 14.19 -3.22 22.84
C ASN A 78 14.74 -4.45 22.09
N PRO A 79 15.32 -5.43 22.81
CA PRO A 79 15.86 -6.66 22.21
C PRO A 79 14.83 -7.56 21.51
N GLU A 80 13.53 -7.36 21.76
CA GLU A 80 12.47 -8.09 21.04
C GLU A 80 12.17 -7.48 19.66
N LEU A 81 12.67 -6.27 19.38
CA LEU A 81 12.56 -5.66 18.07
C LEU A 81 13.57 -6.27 17.12
N GLY A 82 13.07 -6.75 15.99
CA GLY A 82 13.90 -7.26 14.90
C GLY A 82 14.18 -6.21 13.82
N LEU A 83 13.14 -5.46 13.45
CA LEU A 83 13.16 -4.52 12.33
C LEU A 83 12.74 -3.11 12.76
N VAL A 84 13.54 -2.13 12.36
CA VAL A 84 13.16 -0.72 12.26
C VAL A 84 13.00 -0.36 10.79
N GLN A 85 11.78 -0.01 10.37
CA GLN A 85 11.52 0.53 9.04
C GLN A 85 11.34 2.04 9.13
N ALA A 86 12.21 2.79 8.46
CA ALA A 86 12.03 4.22 8.31
C ALA A 86 11.09 4.51 7.13
N ARG A 87 10.35 5.62 7.26
CA ARG A 87 9.65 6.23 6.12
C ARG A 87 10.67 6.72 5.09
N TRP A 88 10.31 6.60 3.82
CA TRP A 88 11.02 7.25 2.74
C TRP A 88 10.05 7.92 1.76
N LYS A 89 10.60 8.81 0.93
CA LYS A 89 9.86 9.61 -0.05
C LYS A 89 10.58 9.60 -1.38
N PHE A 90 9.84 9.81 -2.46
CA PHE A 90 10.48 10.03 -3.75
C PHE A 90 11.20 11.40 -3.77
N VAL A 91 12.33 11.51 -4.45
CA VAL A 91 13.00 12.80 -4.67
C VAL A 91 12.31 13.57 -5.81
N ASN A 92 11.73 12.84 -6.76
CA ASN A 92 11.12 13.38 -7.97
C ASN A 92 9.59 13.60 -7.86
N VAL A 93 9.09 13.80 -6.65
CA VAL A 93 7.65 13.97 -6.39
C VAL A 93 7.06 15.05 -7.27
N ASP A 94 7.75 16.17 -7.44
CA ASP A 94 7.23 17.34 -8.15
C ASP A 94 7.49 17.35 -9.66
N GLU A 95 8.11 16.31 -10.22
CA GLU A 95 8.39 16.25 -11.66
C GLU A 95 7.14 16.10 -12.52
N CYS A 96 6.18 15.26 -12.10
CA CYS A 96 4.95 15.07 -12.86
C CYS A 96 3.79 14.58 -11.99
N LEU A 97 2.58 14.66 -12.54
CA LEU A 97 1.39 14.20 -11.83
C LEU A 97 1.46 12.69 -11.51
N MET A 98 2.18 11.87 -12.30
CA MET A 98 2.37 10.44 -12.00
C MET A 98 3.20 10.22 -10.72
N THR A 99 4.34 10.89 -10.59
CA THR A 99 5.23 10.75 -9.43
C THR A 99 4.58 11.31 -8.16
N ARG A 100 3.82 12.41 -8.26
CA ARG A 100 2.97 12.92 -7.15
C ARG A 100 1.96 11.91 -6.63
N LEU A 101 1.40 11.12 -7.54
CA LEU A 101 0.42 10.09 -7.19
C LEU A 101 1.04 8.85 -6.58
N GLN A 102 2.21 8.46 -7.08
CA GLN A 102 3.00 7.39 -6.50
C GLN A 102 3.36 7.75 -5.07
N GLU A 103 3.80 8.99 -4.82
CA GLU A 103 4.04 9.51 -3.47
C GLU A 103 2.78 9.46 -2.61
N MET A 104 1.62 9.95 -3.09
CA MET A 104 0.37 9.90 -2.32
C MET A 104 -0.05 8.46 -1.94
N SER A 105 0.08 7.52 -2.87
CA SER A 105 -0.21 6.10 -2.63
C SER A 105 0.75 5.49 -1.59
N LEU A 106 2.03 5.85 -1.69
CA LEU A 106 3.07 5.37 -0.78
C LEU A 106 2.95 5.99 0.61
N ASP A 107 2.60 7.28 0.69
CA ASP A 107 2.32 8.00 1.94
C ASP A 107 1.17 7.37 2.71
N TYR A 108 0.12 6.90 2.01
CA TYR A 108 -0.96 6.13 2.61
C TYR A 108 -0.46 4.77 3.14
N HIS A 109 0.38 4.07 2.36
CA HIS A 109 0.96 2.80 2.80
C HIS A 109 1.74 2.98 4.11
N PHE A 110 2.58 4.02 4.19
CA PHE A 110 3.36 4.33 5.38
C PHE A 110 2.52 4.78 6.57
N SER A 111 1.77 5.88 6.39
CA SER A 111 1.10 6.58 7.50
C SER A 111 -0.09 5.80 8.05
N VAL A 112 -0.68 4.91 7.25
CA VAL A 112 -1.85 4.14 7.67
C VAL A 112 -1.49 2.68 7.90
N LYS A 113 -0.91 1.98 6.92
CA LYS A 113 -0.68 0.52 7.09
C LYS A 113 0.50 0.21 7.99
N GLN A 114 1.62 0.92 7.85
CA GLN A 114 2.82 0.62 8.64
C GLN A 114 2.77 1.23 10.04
N GLU A 115 2.31 2.48 10.18
CA GLU A 115 2.17 3.14 11.48
C GLU A 115 1.10 2.44 12.36
N VAL A 116 -0.04 2.03 11.78
CA VAL A 116 -1.04 1.23 12.51
C VAL A 116 -0.53 -0.18 12.78
N GLY A 117 0.05 -0.87 11.79
CA GLY A 117 0.58 -2.22 11.99
C GLY A 117 1.66 -2.31 13.08
N SER A 118 2.53 -1.30 13.14
CA SER A 118 3.54 -1.14 14.19
C SER A 118 2.93 -0.93 15.58
N SER A 119 1.84 -0.16 15.69
CA SER A 119 1.23 0.20 16.96
C SER A 119 0.21 -0.81 17.49
N THR A 120 -0.50 -1.54 16.61
CA THR A 120 -1.55 -2.49 17.01
C THR A 120 -1.08 -3.94 17.07
N CYS A 121 -0.21 -4.36 16.15
CA CYS A 121 0.18 -5.76 16.01
C CYS A 121 1.70 -5.98 16.09
N SER A 122 2.48 -4.91 16.26
CA SER A 122 3.94 -4.91 16.15
C SER A 122 4.45 -5.64 14.88
N PHE A 123 3.65 -5.59 13.80
CA PHE A 123 3.92 -6.29 12.55
C PHE A 123 3.50 -5.42 11.36
N PHE A 124 4.39 -5.33 10.38
CA PHE A 124 4.12 -4.83 9.04
C PHE A 124 5.15 -5.43 8.07
N GLY A 125 4.87 -5.38 6.77
CA GLY A 125 5.80 -5.87 5.77
C GLY A 125 7.01 -4.98 5.57
N PHE A 126 8.20 -5.56 5.46
CA PHE A 126 9.39 -4.82 5.04
C PHE A 126 9.29 -4.40 3.57
N ASN A 127 9.61 -3.14 3.28
CA ASN A 127 9.49 -2.57 1.95
C ASN A 127 10.69 -2.84 1.03
N GLY A 128 11.70 -3.54 1.53
CA GLY A 128 12.90 -3.86 0.76
C GLY A 128 13.96 -2.75 0.74
N THR A 129 13.74 -1.60 1.39
CA THR A 129 14.71 -0.50 1.52
C THR A 129 14.40 0.33 2.77
N ALA A 130 15.36 1.16 3.21
CA ALA A 130 15.24 2.05 4.35
C ALA A 130 14.86 1.33 5.65
N GLY A 131 15.32 0.09 5.82
CA GLY A 131 15.12 -0.68 7.04
C GLY A 131 16.43 -1.20 7.61
N VAL A 132 16.49 -1.24 8.93
CA VAL A 132 17.58 -1.78 9.73
C VAL A 132 17.08 -3.02 10.45
N TRP A 133 17.78 -4.13 10.25
CA TRP A 133 17.45 -5.42 10.83
C TRP A 133 18.53 -5.86 11.81
N TRP A 134 18.14 -6.59 12.85
CA TRP A 134 19.06 -7.50 13.53
C TRP A 134 19.47 -8.64 12.59
N ILE A 135 20.78 -8.86 12.45
CA ILE A 135 21.28 -9.99 11.65
C ILE A 135 20.87 -11.32 12.30
N GLN A 136 20.79 -11.37 13.63
CA GLN A 136 20.29 -12.54 14.36
C GLN A 136 18.87 -12.92 13.94
N GLU A 137 17.93 -11.96 13.93
CA GLU A 137 16.56 -12.19 13.47
C GLU A 137 16.52 -12.74 12.05
N VAL A 138 17.27 -12.12 11.14
CA VAL A 138 17.35 -12.57 9.74
C VAL A 138 17.73 -14.05 9.69
N ASN A 139 18.74 -14.44 10.47
CA ASN A 139 19.21 -15.82 10.55
C ASN A 139 18.16 -16.73 11.18
N ASP A 140 17.51 -16.30 12.26
CA ASP A 140 16.43 -17.03 12.92
C ASP A 140 15.29 -17.28 11.93
N ALA A 141 14.86 -16.28 11.18
CA ALA A 141 13.82 -16.44 10.17
C ALA A 141 14.25 -17.40 9.02
N GLY A 142 15.55 -17.67 8.85
CA GLY A 142 16.12 -18.54 7.81
C GLY A 142 16.63 -17.79 6.57
N GLY A 143 16.89 -16.50 6.71
CA GLY A 143 17.45 -15.60 5.69
C GLY A 143 16.48 -15.24 4.56
N TRP A 144 17.00 -14.55 3.53
CA TRP A 144 16.24 -14.25 2.31
C TRP A 144 16.03 -15.51 1.47
N LYS A 145 14.77 -15.82 1.18
CA LYS A 145 14.36 -16.88 0.26
C LYS A 145 13.96 -16.28 -1.09
N ASP A 146 14.31 -16.99 -2.15
CA ASP A 146 14.08 -16.62 -3.55
C ASP A 146 12.86 -17.32 -4.18
N ARG A 147 12.10 -18.07 -3.38
CA ARG A 147 10.87 -18.76 -3.81
C ARG A 147 9.71 -17.82 -4.19
N THR A 148 9.74 -16.56 -3.76
CA THR A 148 8.70 -15.57 -4.03
C THR A 148 9.27 -14.24 -4.53
N THR A 149 8.54 -13.54 -5.38
CA THR A 149 8.88 -12.17 -5.82
C THR A 149 8.81 -11.16 -4.66
N VAL A 150 7.92 -11.38 -3.70
CA VAL A 150 7.74 -10.60 -2.46
C VAL A 150 8.61 -11.10 -1.29
N LYS A 151 9.90 -11.35 -1.58
CA LYS A 151 10.90 -11.85 -0.63
C LYS A 151 11.03 -11.06 0.68
N ASP A 152 10.82 -9.74 0.63
CA ASP A 152 11.03 -8.82 1.75
C ASP A 152 9.86 -8.97 2.75
N MET A 153 8.64 -9.11 2.23
CA MET A 153 7.46 -9.48 3.01
C MET A 153 7.56 -10.92 3.54
N ASP A 154 8.05 -11.88 2.73
CA ASP A 154 8.22 -13.27 3.17
C ASP A 154 9.16 -13.38 4.38
N LEU A 155 10.25 -12.60 4.41
CA LEU A 155 11.14 -12.53 5.57
C LEU A 155 10.42 -11.95 6.79
N ALA A 156 9.75 -10.81 6.63
CA ALA A 156 9.01 -10.14 7.71
C ALA A 156 7.95 -11.08 8.33
N VAL A 157 7.18 -11.79 7.50
CA VAL A 157 6.18 -12.76 7.99
C VAL A 157 6.85 -13.89 8.78
N ARG A 158 7.94 -14.47 8.25
CA ARG A 158 8.66 -15.56 8.94
C ARG A 158 9.25 -15.13 10.28
N ALA A 159 9.80 -13.92 10.35
CA ALA A 159 10.35 -13.39 11.58
C ALA A 159 9.25 -13.12 12.63
N SER A 160 8.11 -12.55 12.24
CA SER A 160 6.99 -12.36 13.17
C SER A 160 6.38 -13.66 13.66
N LEU A 161 6.34 -14.71 12.82
CA LEU A 161 5.94 -16.05 13.26
C LEU A 161 6.91 -16.64 14.29
N LYS A 162 8.14 -16.13 14.37
CA LYS A 162 9.12 -16.46 15.42
C LYS A 162 9.07 -15.53 16.63
N GLY A 163 8.11 -14.61 16.68
CA GLY A 163 7.89 -13.71 17.81
C GLY A 163 8.62 -12.37 17.72
N TRP A 164 9.37 -12.12 16.65
CA TRP A 164 10.05 -10.83 16.46
C TRP A 164 9.05 -9.71 16.18
N LYS A 165 9.31 -8.55 16.77
CA LYS A 165 8.47 -7.35 16.68
C LYS A 165 9.11 -6.30 15.78
N PHE A 166 8.29 -5.53 15.07
CA PHE A 166 8.77 -4.48 14.17
C PHE A 166 8.25 -3.12 14.59
N VAL A 167 9.06 -2.09 14.34
CA VAL A 167 8.69 -0.70 14.57
C VAL A 167 8.84 0.13 13.30
N PHE A 168 7.83 0.94 13.02
CA PHE A 168 7.86 1.91 11.92
C PHE A 168 8.20 3.30 12.47
N VAL A 169 9.28 3.90 11.97
CA VAL A 169 9.71 5.26 12.33
C VAL A 169 9.27 6.22 11.23
N GLY A 170 8.11 6.84 11.47
CA GLY A 170 7.43 7.69 10.48
C GLY A 170 7.99 9.11 10.33
N ASP A 171 8.65 9.64 11.37
CA ASP A 171 9.13 11.02 11.41
C ASP A 171 10.65 11.11 11.23
N LEU A 172 11.07 11.27 9.97
CA LEU A 172 12.28 12.01 9.60
C LEU A 172 11.93 13.38 9.00
N ALA A 173 10.71 13.52 8.44
CA ALA A 173 10.16 14.77 7.92
C ALA A 173 8.70 14.94 8.37
N ARG A 174 8.47 15.87 9.31
CA ARG A 174 7.17 16.15 9.96
C ARG A 174 6.02 16.31 8.97
N VAL A 175 5.10 15.36 8.97
CA VAL A 175 3.75 15.56 8.38
C VAL A 175 2.79 15.92 9.51
N SER A 176 2.04 17.03 9.37
CA SER A 176 1.18 17.49 10.45
C SER A 176 0.11 16.45 10.82
N ILE A 177 -0.18 16.33 12.12
CA ILE A 177 -1.23 15.47 12.68
C ILE A 177 -2.57 15.68 11.97
N TRP A 178 -2.89 16.91 11.59
CA TRP A 178 -4.10 17.23 10.84
C TRP A 178 -4.18 16.54 9.47
N LYS A 179 -3.07 16.47 8.72
CA LYS A 179 -3.01 15.74 7.45
C LYS A 179 -3.17 14.23 7.67
N LYS A 180 -2.56 13.68 8.73
CA LYS A 180 -2.72 12.26 9.10
C LYS A 180 -4.18 11.94 9.43
N CYS A 181 -4.81 12.70 10.32
CA CYS A 181 -6.22 12.53 10.69
C CYS A 181 -7.16 12.69 9.48
N HIS A 182 -6.92 13.69 8.63
CA HIS A 182 -7.73 13.90 7.43
C HIS A 182 -7.65 12.72 6.46
N VAL A 183 -6.45 12.18 6.20
CA VAL A 183 -6.29 11.02 5.30
C VAL A 183 -6.95 9.77 5.88
N ILE A 184 -6.79 9.51 7.17
CA ILE A 184 -7.43 8.38 7.85
C ILE A 184 -8.96 8.52 7.80
N TYR A 185 -9.50 9.68 8.18
CA TYR A 185 -10.94 9.90 8.20
C TYR A 185 -11.55 9.87 6.79
N ALA A 186 -11.03 10.67 5.86
CA ALA A 186 -11.61 10.83 4.53
C ALA A 186 -11.44 9.57 3.66
N PHE A 187 -10.31 8.85 3.79
CA PHE A 187 -10.03 7.72 2.90
C PHE A 187 -10.42 6.36 3.50
N PHE A 188 -10.31 6.18 4.82
CA PHE A 188 -10.66 4.89 5.43
C PHE A 188 -12.13 4.87 5.88
N PHE A 189 -12.54 5.84 6.70
CA PHE A 189 -13.89 5.84 7.27
C PHE A 189 -14.95 6.17 6.22
N VAL A 190 -14.80 7.27 5.49
CA VAL A 190 -15.82 7.71 4.52
C VAL A 190 -15.91 6.75 3.32
N ARG A 191 -14.77 6.35 2.72
CA ARG A 191 -14.80 5.56 1.48
C ARG A 191 -14.99 4.05 1.70
N LYS A 192 -14.33 3.47 2.71
CA LYS A 192 -14.33 2.00 2.88
C LYS A 192 -15.46 1.51 3.78
N ILE A 193 -15.94 2.37 4.69
CA ILE A 193 -17.04 2.04 5.60
C ILE A 193 -18.31 2.74 5.12
N ILE A 194 -18.39 4.08 5.20
CA ILE A 194 -19.66 4.77 4.90
C ILE A 194 -20.12 4.51 3.47
N ALA A 195 -19.29 4.75 2.45
CA ALA A 195 -19.72 4.62 1.07
C ALA A 195 -20.13 3.18 0.71
N HIS A 196 -19.41 2.17 1.20
CA HIS A 196 -19.72 0.75 0.96
C HIS A 196 -20.99 0.30 1.69
N TRP A 197 -21.20 0.74 2.94
CA TRP A 197 -22.41 0.41 3.68
C TRP A 197 -23.62 1.12 3.07
N VAL A 198 -23.50 2.41 2.74
CA VAL A 198 -24.59 3.16 2.12
C VAL A 198 -24.98 2.57 0.77
N THR A 199 -24.02 2.20 -0.10
CA THR A 199 -24.35 1.53 -1.37
C THR A 199 -24.96 0.15 -1.15
N PHE A 200 -24.44 -0.65 -0.22
CA PHE A 200 -24.99 -1.97 0.09
C PHE A 200 -26.45 -1.90 0.56
N PHE A 201 -26.76 -1.09 1.58
CA PHE A 201 -28.14 -1.00 2.07
C PHE A 201 -29.08 -0.38 1.04
N PHE A 202 -28.61 0.61 0.27
CA PHE A 202 -29.43 1.23 -0.76
C PHE A 202 -29.79 0.24 -1.89
N TYR A 203 -28.79 -0.44 -2.46
CA TYR A 203 -29.00 -1.32 -3.61
C TYR A 203 -29.50 -2.71 -3.24
N CYS A 204 -29.08 -3.27 -2.11
CA CYS A 204 -29.42 -4.64 -1.75
C CYS A 204 -30.64 -4.74 -0.81
N VAL A 205 -31.06 -3.64 -0.17
CA VAL A 205 -32.18 -3.65 0.78
C VAL A 205 -33.30 -2.70 0.35
N ILE A 206 -33.01 -1.39 0.22
CA ILE A 206 -34.05 -0.37 -0.05
C ILE A 206 -34.67 -0.54 -1.44
N MET A 207 -33.84 -0.70 -2.47
CA MET A 207 -34.32 -0.88 -3.85
C MET A 207 -35.20 -2.13 -4.00
N PRO A 208 -34.78 -3.36 -3.59
CA PRO A 208 -35.64 -4.54 -3.64
C PRO A 208 -36.91 -4.42 -2.78
N ALA A 209 -36.82 -3.85 -1.57
CA ALA A 209 -37.99 -3.66 -0.71
C ALA A 209 -39.03 -2.71 -1.31
N SER A 210 -38.58 -1.67 -2.04
CA SER A 210 -39.47 -0.72 -2.73
C SER A 210 -40.21 -1.33 -3.93
N VAL A 211 -39.70 -2.44 -4.47
CA VAL A 211 -40.38 -3.21 -5.53
C VAL A 211 -41.38 -4.20 -4.92
N LEU A 212 -41.06 -4.79 -3.77
CA LEU A 212 -41.88 -5.81 -3.11
C LEU A 212 -43.03 -5.24 -2.28
N VAL A 213 -42.85 -4.06 -1.70
CA VAL A 213 -43.88 -3.33 -0.95
C VAL A 213 -44.15 -2.03 -1.71
N PRO A 214 -45.41 -1.66 -2.00
CA PRO A 214 -45.75 -0.46 -2.78
C PRO A 214 -45.51 0.82 -1.96
N VAL A 215 -44.24 1.10 -1.69
CA VAL A 215 -43.75 2.30 -1.05
C VAL A 215 -43.22 3.20 -2.16
N HIS A 216 -43.79 4.38 -2.32
CA HIS A 216 -43.27 5.35 -3.28
C HIS A 216 -41.89 5.83 -2.83
N LEU A 217 -40.84 5.32 -3.47
CA LEU A 217 -39.49 5.84 -3.32
C LEU A 217 -39.39 7.17 -4.09
N PRO A 218 -39.10 8.31 -3.43
CA PRO A 218 -39.00 9.58 -4.11
C PRO A 218 -37.88 9.55 -5.16
N LYS A 219 -38.22 9.84 -6.42
CA LYS A 219 -37.27 9.92 -7.55
C LYS A 219 -35.99 10.71 -7.27
N PRO A 220 -36.01 11.87 -6.56
CA PRO A 220 -34.76 12.56 -6.22
C PRO A 220 -33.84 11.73 -5.32
N ILE A 221 -34.37 10.97 -4.37
CA ILE A 221 -33.57 10.14 -3.45
C ILE A 221 -32.88 9.02 -4.24
N ALA A 222 -33.61 8.38 -5.17
CA ALA A 222 -33.09 7.28 -5.96
C ALA A 222 -31.98 7.68 -6.96
N ILE A 223 -31.97 8.93 -7.39
CA ILE A 223 -31.00 9.45 -8.37
C ILE A 223 -29.83 10.16 -7.68
N TYR A 224 -30.13 11.05 -6.73
CA TYR A 224 -29.12 11.90 -6.11
C TYR A 224 -28.26 11.17 -5.07
N ILE A 225 -28.78 10.15 -4.36
CA ILE A 225 -27.95 9.41 -3.38
C ILE A 225 -26.83 8.64 -4.10
N PRO A 226 -27.11 7.78 -5.10
CA PRO A 226 -26.06 7.14 -5.88
C PRO A 226 -25.14 8.13 -6.60
N GLY A 227 -25.71 9.16 -7.22
CA GLY A 227 -24.94 10.19 -7.93
C GLY A 227 -23.98 10.94 -7.01
N SER A 228 -24.43 11.30 -5.80
CA SER A 228 -23.58 11.97 -4.80
C SER A 228 -22.49 11.05 -4.28
N ILE A 229 -22.76 9.76 -4.09
CA ILE A 229 -21.74 8.78 -3.67
C ILE A 229 -20.70 8.57 -4.77
N THR A 230 -21.12 8.45 -6.03
CA THR A 230 -20.21 8.33 -7.18
C THR A 230 -19.37 9.59 -7.35
N ILE A 231 -19.97 10.78 -7.24
CA ILE A 231 -19.26 12.06 -7.32
C ILE A 231 -18.30 12.23 -6.14
N LEU A 232 -18.72 11.91 -4.91
CA LEU A 232 -17.87 12.01 -3.72
C LEU A 232 -16.67 11.04 -3.81
N ASN A 233 -16.91 9.80 -4.25
CA ASN A 233 -15.83 8.84 -4.50
C ASN A 233 -14.89 9.32 -5.61
N ALA A 234 -15.42 9.90 -6.69
CA ALA A 234 -14.63 10.44 -7.80
C ALA A 234 -13.82 11.70 -7.41
N LEU A 235 -14.40 12.64 -6.66
CA LEU A 235 -13.72 13.86 -6.21
C LEU A 235 -12.62 13.57 -5.19
N CYS A 236 -12.78 12.55 -4.34
CA CYS A 236 -11.78 12.15 -3.37
C CYS A 236 -10.66 11.25 -3.95
N THR A 237 -10.76 10.80 -5.19
CA THR A 237 -9.67 10.12 -5.94
C THR A 237 -9.64 10.64 -7.36
N PRO A 238 -8.85 11.68 -7.65
CA PRO A 238 -8.81 12.28 -8.98
C PRO A 238 -8.19 11.37 -10.06
N ARG A 239 -8.09 10.04 -9.86
CA ARG A 239 -7.42 9.09 -10.77
C ARG A 239 -7.93 7.64 -10.85
N THR A 240 -9.08 7.26 -10.26
CA THR A 240 -9.76 5.97 -10.58
C THR A 240 -10.94 6.24 -11.52
N HIS A 241 -10.67 6.47 -12.80
CA HIS A 241 -11.64 7.15 -13.67
C HIS A 241 -12.50 6.30 -14.59
N ILE A 242 -12.27 5.00 -14.75
CA ILE A 242 -13.00 4.26 -15.81
C ILE A 242 -13.91 3.19 -15.23
N LEU A 243 -13.42 2.25 -14.41
CA LEU A 243 -14.25 1.13 -13.97
C LEU A 243 -15.31 1.53 -12.94
N GLU A 244 -14.97 2.36 -11.95
CA GLU A 244 -15.93 2.86 -10.94
C GLU A 244 -16.97 3.81 -11.56
N LEU A 245 -16.55 4.60 -12.56
CA LEU A 245 -17.42 5.51 -13.29
C LEU A 245 -18.36 4.75 -14.23
N ILE A 246 -17.86 3.69 -14.92
CA ILE A 246 -18.67 2.78 -15.72
C ILE A 246 -19.67 2.01 -14.86
N MET A 247 -19.26 1.48 -13.70
CA MET A 247 -20.19 0.81 -12.78
C MET A 247 -21.23 1.77 -12.20
N GLY A 248 -20.81 2.97 -11.79
CA GLY A 248 -21.72 4.02 -11.31
C GLY A 248 -22.71 4.48 -12.40
N MET A 249 -22.24 4.69 -13.63
CA MET A 249 -23.08 5.02 -14.77
C MET A 249 -24.01 3.88 -15.19
N PHE A 250 -23.55 2.62 -15.13
CA PHE A 250 -24.38 1.45 -15.42
C PHE A 250 -25.49 1.30 -14.37
N MET A 251 -25.16 1.45 -13.09
CA MET A 251 -26.14 1.40 -12.00
C MET A 251 -27.13 2.57 -12.06
N LEU A 252 -26.66 3.78 -12.44
CA LEU A 252 -27.51 4.94 -12.69
C LEU A 252 -28.39 4.75 -13.93
N HIS A 253 -27.86 4.13 -14.99
CA HIS A 253 -28.63 3.80 -16.19
C HIS A 253 -29.70 2.76 -15.88
N CYS A 254 -29.38 1.69 -15.14
CA CYS A 254 -30.35 0.70 -14.68
C CYS A 254 -31.43 1.34 -13.79
N ALA A 255 -31.05 2.21 -12.84
CA ALA A 255 -32.01 2.91 -11.98
C ALA A 255 -32.93 3.87 -12.77
N ILE A 256 -32.37 4.63 -13.72
CA ILE A 256 -33.16 5.52 -14.60
C ILE A 256 -34.02 4.72 -15.57
N TYR A 257 -33.53 3.59 -16.10
CA TYR A 257 -34.30 2.71 -16.98
C TYR A 257 -35.47 2.08 -16.22
N ASP A 258 -35.27 1.66 -14.96
CA ASP A 258 -36.36 1.16 -14.09
C ASP A 258 -37.34 2.27 -13.68
N LEU A 259 -36.87 3.48 -13.40
CA LEU A 259 -37.73 4.64 -13.09
C LEU A 259 -38.48 5.20 -14.32
N SER A 260 -37.94 4.99 -15.52
CA SER A 260 -38.58 5.32 -16.81
C SER A 260 -39.50 4.19 -17.29
N SER A 261 -39.22 2.95 -16.87
CA SER A 261 -40.03 1.76 -17.14
C SER A 261 -41.29 1.65 -16.27
N GLU A 262 -41.60 2.62 -15.38
CA GLU A 262 -42.94 2.74 -14.78
C GLU A 262 -44.06 2.69 -15.85
N LYS A 263 -43.77 3.13 -17.10
CA LYS A 263 -44.68 2.93 -18.24
C LYS A 263 -44.69 1.50 -18.81
N ILE A 264 -43.57 0.78 -18.79
CA ILE A 264 -43.45 -0.58 -19.32
C ILE A 264 -43.99 -1.62 -18.33
N ILE A 265 -43.76 -1.45 -17.02
CA ILE A 265 -44.35 -2.32 -15.97
C ILE A 265 -45.87 -2.13 -15.95
N SER A 266 -46.38 -0.90 -16.09
CA SER A 266 -47.82 -0.67 -16.28
C SER A 266 -48.35 -1.30 -17.58
N SER A 267 -47.57 -1.36 -18.66
CA SER A 267 -47.97 -1.98 -19.91
C SER A 267 -47.91 -3.52 -19.86
N TYR A 268 -46.96 -4.10 -19.12
CA TYR A 268 -46.86 -5.54 -18.87
C TYR A 268 -47.98 -6.03 -17.92
N ILE A 269 -48.30 -5.26 -16.87
CA ILE A 269 -49.43 -5.55 -15.97
C ILE A 269 -50.78 -5.36 -16.69
N CYS A 270 -50.90 -4.39 -17.60
CA CYS A 270 -52.11 -4.21 -18.42
C CYS A 270 -52.28 -5.35 -19.44
N CYS A 271 -51.19 -5.83 -20.05
CA CYS A 271 -51.23 -6.96 -20.98
C CYS A 271 -51.59 -8.29 -20.28
N CYS A 272 -51.11 -8.51 -19.05
CA CYS A 272 -51.53 -9.66 -18.23
C CYS A 272 -53.00 -9.58 -17.76
N LYS A 273 -53.60 -8.38 -17.65
CA LYS A 273 -55.03 -8.23 -17.34
C LYS A 273 -55.94 -8.47 -18.55
N GLN A 274 -55.48 -8.18 -19.77
CA GLN A 274 -56.26 -8.42 -21.00
C GLN A 274 -56.18 -9.87 -21.51
N GLY A 275 -55.18 -10.65 -21.10
CA GLY A 275 -55.08 -12.09 -21.41
C GLY A 275 -55.89 -13.01 -20.49
N LEU A 276 -56.70 -12.47 -19.56
CA LEU A 276 -57.53 -13.22 -18.61
C LEU A 276 -59.04 -12.93 -18.77
N SER A 277 -59.43 -12.22 -19.83
CA SER A 277 -60.83 -11.97 -20.18
C SER A 277 -61.05 -12.06 -21.69
N THR A 278 -60.87 -13.27 -22.24
CA THR A 278 -61.62 -13.91 -23.34
C THR A 278 -61.02 -15.28 -23.60
#